data_AF-A0A1I6FJG5-F1
#
_entry.id   AF-A0A1I6FJG5-F1
#
_cell.length_a   1.000
_cell.length_b   1.000
_cell.length_c   1.000
_cell.angle_alpha   90.00
_cell.angle_beta   90.00
_cell.angle_gamma   90.00
#
_symmetry.space_group_name_H-M   'P 1'
#
loop_
_entity.id
_entity.type
_entity.pdbx_description
1 polymer ?
#
loop_
_entity_poly.entity_id
_entity_poly.type
_entity_poly.pdbx_seq_one_letter_code
_entity_poly.pdbx_strand_id
1 'polypeptide(L)' 'MPAARFRSHRRRLAHPTPLPIGGTTWSPAALMAAQLRDVLALVTATKGHAPDVMVLTCPAVWGPYRREHFTEVLRLAG' A
#
# COMPACT_ATOMS: atom_id res chain seq x y z
N MET A 1 -0.96 -2.28 -21.45
CA MET A 1 -0.61 -3.13 -20.28
C MET A 1 -1.89 -3.49 -19.56
N PRO A 2 -2.26 -4.77 -19.40
CA PRO A 2 -3.51 -5.12 -18.73
C PRO A 2 -3.41 -4.71 -17.25
N ALA A 3 -4.38 -3.93 -16.78
CA ALA A 3 -4.44 -3.47 -15.40
C ALA A 3 -4.82 -4.65 -14.50
N ALA A 4 -3.85 -5.22 -13.79
CA ALA A 4 -4.11 -6.28 -12.84
C ALA A 4 -4.78 -5.70 -11.60
N ARG A 5 -6.08 -5.98 -11.45
CA ARG A 5 -6.91 -5.43 -10.36
C ARG A 5 -7.00 -6.45 -9.23
N PHE A 6 -6.18 -6.28 -8.20
CA PHE A 6 -6.30 -7.09 -6.99
C PHE A 6 -7.29 -6.39 -6.01
N ARG A 7 -8.01 -7.15 -5.18
CA ARG A 7 -9.01 -6.65 -4.22
C ARG A 7 -8.83 -7.39 -2.89
N SER A 8 -9.28 -6.80 -1.77
CA SER A 8 -9.18 -7.36 -0.40
C SER A 8 -7.77 -7.54 0.21
N HIS A 9 -6.74 -6.87 -0.32
CA HIS A 9 -5.34 -6.84 0.15
C HIS A 9 -5.16 -6.63 1.65
N ARG A 10 -5.97 -5.75 2.25
CA ARG A 10 -5.91 -5.42 3.69
C ARG A 10 -6.11 -6.65 4.60
N ARG A 11 -6.78 -7.71 4.12
CA ARG A 11 -6.94 -8.97 4.87
C ARG A 11 -5.68 -9.85 4.83
N ARG A 12 -4.83 -9.69 3.80
CA ARG A 12 -3.60 -10.48 3.58
C ARG A 12 -2.32 -9.81 4.11
N LEU A 13 -2.43 -8.66 4.77
CA LEU A 13 -1.30 -7.88 5.26
C LEU A 13 -0.34 -8.63 6.21
N ALA A 14 -0.86 -9.63 6.94
CA ALA A 14 -0.09 -10.51 7.81
C ALA A 14 0.23 -11.87 7.20
N HIS A 15 -0.19 -12.12 5.95
CA HIS A 15 0.14 -13.37 5.28
C HIS A 15 1.48 -13.22 4.56
N PRO A 16 2.47 -14.07 4.85
CA PRO A 16 3.79 -14.00 4.22
C PRO A 16 3.75 -14.39 2.74
N THR A 17 2.65 -15.00 2.26
CA THR A 17 2.54 -15.52 0.90
C THR A 17 2.49 -14.38 -0.11
N PRO A 18 3.53 -14.23 -0.95
CA PRO A 18 3.55 -13.25 -2.01
C PRO A 18 2.48 -13.57 -3.06
N LEU A 19 1.93 -12.54 -3.70
CA LEU A 19 0.84 -12.68 -4.66
C LEU A 19 1.36 -12.55 -6.08
N PRO A 20 1.16 -13.56 -6.95
CA PRO A 20 1.50 -13.45 -8.36
C PRO A 20 0.51 -12.50 -9.04
N ILE A 21 1.00 -11.42 -9.61
CA ILE A 21 0.21 -10.42 -10.35
C ILE A 21 0.97 -10.12 -11.64
N GLY A 22 0.38 -10.48 -12.78
CA GLY A 22 0.95 -10.17 -14.11
C GLY A 22 2.33 -10.79 -14.38
N GLY A 23 2.65 -11.94 -13.78
CA GLY A 23 3.95 -12.61 -13.93
C GLY A 23 5.03 -12.14 -12.96
N THR A 24 4.73 -11.17 -12.08
CA THR A 24 5.63 -10.71 -11.02
C THR A 24 5.03 -11.03 -9.65
N THR A 25 5.89 -11.37 -8.71
CA THR A 25 5.52 -11.72 -7.35
C THR A 25 5.57 -10.47 -6.48
N TRP A 26 4.41 -10.02 -5.98
CA TRP A 26 4.31 -8.81 -5.17
C TRP A 26 3.99 -9.13 -3.71
N SER A 27 4.67 -8.46 -2.78
CA SER A 27 4.26 -8.48 -1.37
C SER A 27 2.99 -7.65 -1.18
N PRO A 28 2.13 -7.98 -0.19
CA PRO A 28 0.96 -7.15 0.13
C PRO A 28 1.34 -5.69 0.46
N ALA A 29 2.50 -5.47 1.10
CA ALA A 29 3.02 -4.14 1.41
C ALA A 29 3.34 -3.34 0.14
N ALA A 30 4.03 -3.97 -0.84
CA ALA A 30 4.40 -3.31 -2.09
C ALA A 30 3.17 -2.89 -2.92
N LEU A 31 2.10 -3.69 -2.91
CA LEU A 31 0.85 -3.35 -3.60
C LEU A 31 0.13 -2.16 -2.96
N MET A 32 0.08 -2.10 -1.63
CA MET A 32 -0.50 -0.95 -0.94
C MET A 32 0.35 0.30 -1.10
N ALA A 33 1.69 0.16 -1.18
CA ALA A 33 2.59 1.28 -1.44
C ALA A 33 2.42 1.81 -2.87
N ALA A 34 2.22 0.94 -3.86
CA ALA A 34 1.86 1.35 -5.22
C ALA A 34 0.53 2.11 -5.24
N GLN A 35 -0.50 1.58 -4.58
CA GLN A 35 -1.78 2.28 -4.44
C GLN A 35 -1.63 3.66 -3.77
N LEU A 36 -0.78 3.75 -2.74
CA LEU A 36 -0.53 5.00 -2.03
C LEU A 36 0.17 6.02 -2.91
N ARG A 37 1.13 5.59 -3.74
CA ARG A 37 1.81 6.45 -4.73
C ARG A 37 0.83 7.02 -5.76
N ASP A 38 -0.13 6.22 -6.23
CA ASP A 38 -1.16 6.71 -7.16
C ASP A 38 -2.03 7.82 -6.51
N VAL A 39 -2.36 7.66 -5.23
CA VAL A 39 -3.09 8.69 -4.47
C VAL A 39 -2.24 9.95 -4.28
N LEU A 40 -0.95 9.81 -3.95
CA LEU A 40 -0.03 10.95 -3.82
C LEU A 40 0.16 11.70 -5.13
N ALA A 41 0.25 10.99 -6.26
CA ALA A 41 0.33 11.60 -7.58
C ALA A 41 -0.93 12.42 -7.89
N LEU A 42 -2.12 11.87 -7.58
CA LEU A 42 -3.38 12.59 -7.76
C LEU A 42 -3.47 13.83 -6.87
N VAL A 43 -3.10 13.72 -5.58
CA VAL A 43 -3.10 14.86 -4.64
C VAL A 43 -2.13 15.93 -5.11
N THR A 44 -0.91 15.55 -5.51
CA THR A 44 0.10 16.48 -6.03
C THR A 44 -0.39 17.20 -7.28
N ALA A 45 -1.00 16.48 -8.21
CA ALA A 45 -1.59 17.08 -9.41
C ALA A 45 -2.74 18.05 -9.07
N THR A 46 -3.51 17.76 -8.03
CA THR A 46 -4.67 18.59 -7.63
C THR A 46 -4.27 19.80 -6.80
N LYS A 47 -3.24 19.68 -5.96
CA LYS A 47 -2.79 20.71 -5.01
C LYS A 47 -1.55 21.49 -5.47
N GLY A 48 -0.88 21.02 -6.52
CA GLY A 48 0.35 21.61 -7.06
C GLY A 48 1.62 21.23 -6.31
N HIS A 49 1.52 20.55 -5.16
CA HIS A 49 2.67 20.11 -4.36
C HIS A 49 2.35 18.78 -3.64
N ALA A 50 3.41 18.05 -3.29
CA ALA A 50 3.31 16.85 -2.48
C ALA A 50 2.93 17.21 -1.02
N PRO A 51 2.20 16.34 -0.30
CA PRO A 51 1.87 16.58 1.10
C PRO A 51 3.12 16.49 2.00
N ASP A 52 3.25 17.41 2.94
CA ASP A 52 4.37 17.43 3.91
C ASP A 52 4.27 16.31 4.95
N VAL A 53 3.04 15.88 5.26
CA VAL A 53 2.75 14.84 6.26
C VAL A 53 1.69 13.89 5.73
N MET A 54 1.92 12.59 5.92
CA MET A 54 0.97 11.54 5.55
C MET A 54 0.67 10.67 6.76
N VAL A 55 -0.61 10.49 7.06
CA VAL A 55 -1.09 9.65 8.15
C VAL A 55 -2.00 8.57 7.57
N LEU A 56 -1.67 7.30 7.81
CA LEU A 56 -2.52 6.18 7.40
C LEU A 56 -3.31 5.64 8.60
N THR A 57 -4.62 5.55 8.44
CA THR A 57 -5.49 4.85 9.40
C THR A 57 -5.38 3.34 9.21
N CYS A 58 -5.23 2.60 10.32
CA CYS A 58 -5.29 1.14 10.32
C CYS A 58 -6.44 0.62 11.20
N PRO A 59 -7.03 -0.55 10.89
CA PRO A 59 -8.05 -1.17 11.74
C PRO A 59 -7.56 -1.41 13.17
N ALA A 60 -8.38 -1.03 14.17
CA ALA A 60 -8.07 -1.21 15.59
C ALA A 60 -7.75 -2.68 15.95
N VAL A 61 -8.38 -3.63 15.25
CA VAL A 61 -8.19 -5.10 15.42
C VAL A 61 -6.82 -5.61 14.97
N TRP A 62 -5.98 -4.78 14.34
CA TRP A 62 -4.63 -5.20 13.97
C TRP A 62 -3.73 -5.24 15.21
N GLY A 63 -3.22 -6.43 15.53
CA GLY A 63 -2.14 -6.58 16.52
C GLY A 63 -0.82 -5.94 16.05
N PRO A 64 0.18 -5.83 16.94
CA PRO A 64 1.44 -5.12 16.69
C PRO A 64 2.13 -5.52 15.38
N TYR A 65 2.22 -6.83 15.10
CA TYR A 65 2.84 -7.37 13.89
C TYR A 65 2.23 -6.84 12.57
N ARG A 66 0.89 -6.72 12.50
CA ARG A 66 0.21 -6.18 11.31
C ARG A 66 0.43 -4.68 11.16
N ARG A 67 0.57 -3.95 12.28
CA ARG A 67 0.83 -2.52 12.27
C ARG A 67 2.27 -2.24 11.84
N GLU A 68 3.23 -3.03 12.28
CA GLU A 68 4.64 -2.95 11.86
C GLU A 68 4.81 -3.29 10.37
N HIS A 69 4.15 -4.34 9.86
CA HIS A 69 4.11 -4.57 8.42
C HIS A 69 3.42 -3.45 7.62
N PHE A 70 2.56 -2.67 8.26
CA PHE A 70 1.91 -1.53 7.63
C PHE A 70 2.80 -0.29 7.60
N THR A 71 3.73 -0.12 8.55
CA THR A 71 4.73 0.96 8.47
C THR A 71 5.66 0.78 7.28
N GLU A 72 5.90 -0.46 6.83
CA GLU A 72 6.65 -0.72 5.60
C GLU A 72 5.96 -0.17 4.34
N VAL A 73 4.63 -0.06 4.34
CA VAL A 73 3.87 0.57 3.24
C VAL A 73 4.23 2.05 3.09
N LEU A 74 4.35 2.76 4.22
CA LEU A 74 4.76 4.17 4.24
C LEU A 74 6.19 4.30 3.70
N ARG A 75 7.10 3.44 4.16
CA ARG A 75 8.50 3.44 3.72
C ARG A 75 8.66 3.16 2.22
N LEU A 76 7.83 2.29 1.66
CA LEU A 76 7.88 1.95 0.23
C LEU A 76 7.14 2.96 -0.67
N ALA A 77 6.30 3.82 -0.10
CA ALA A 77 5.55 4.83 -0.84
C ALA A 77 6.24 6.20 -0.89
N GLY A 78 7.16 6.46 0.05
CA GLY A 78 8.02 7.64 0.10
C GLY A 78 9.32 7.45 -0.67
#